data_AF-A0A7C1SKH3-F1
#
_entry.id   AF-A0A7C1SKH3-F1
#
_cell.length_a   1.000
_cell.length_b   1.000
_cell.length_c   1.000
_cell.angle_alpha   90.00
_cell.angle_beta   90.00
_cell.angle_gamma   90.00
#
_symmetry.space_group_name_H-M   'P 1'
#
loop_
_entity.id
_entity.type
_entity.pdbx_description
1 polymer ?
#
loop_
_entity_poly.entity_id
_entity_poly.type
_entity_poly.pdbx_seq_one_letter_code
_entity_poly.pdbx_strand_id
1 'polypeptide(L)'
;MVLPPPSISDVSLLIDRGQHRGCRAAILSVLSGLIWPLQATVVAWAIGGLLVGDEPAALLAALSFGGLGICRAGLSYLADADAQAAAEVDIAKLRSEIVATEAGRASDSTFGGAGSIAALASEKLELLGPYVSRYGPARARVTVLPLVILALAFWHSWAVGIVLLISGPLIPLFMALVGMAAKQVSARQMVEIGTLNDFLVERLFALVDIRLLGAAPRVLEGFSGQAGDLRRRTVAVLGVAFLSSTVLELFAAIGVAMVAVYVGFSLLGALQFGAWGAPLTPEAGLFL
;
A
#
# COMPACT_ATOMS: atom_id res chain seq x y z
N MET A 1 -16.76 -29.07 9.22
CA MET A 1 -17.00 -27.88 10.07
C MET A 1 -16.01 -26.83 9.59
N VAL A 2 -16.46 -25.89 8.75
CA VAL A 2 -15.58 -24.85 8.16
C VAL A 2 -15.32 -23.83 9.26
N LEU A 3 -14.09 -23.79 9.77
CA LEU A 3 -13.68 -22.75 10.70
C LEU A 3 -13.82 -21.39 10.00
N PRO A 4 -14.38 -20.36 10.64
CA PRO A 4 -14.41 -19.03 10.07
C PRO A 4 -12.98 -18.57 9.73
N PRO A 5 -12.78 -17.77 8.68
CA PRO A 5 -11.46 -17.26 8.34
C PRO A 5 -10.90 -16.49 9.56
N PRO A 6 -9.63 -16.71 9.94
CA PRO A 6 -9.04 -16.04 11.08
C PRO A 6 -9.13 -14.52 10.89
N SER A 7 -9.49 -13.82 11.97
CA SER A 7 -9.54 -12.37 11.97
C SER A 7 -8.13 -11.79 11.91
N ILE A 8 -7.97 -10.55 11.42
CA ILE A 8 -6.65 -9.88 11.38
C ILE A 8 -6.03 -9.81 12.79
N SER A 9 -6.86 -9.77 13.85
CA SER A 9 -6.44 -9.88 15.25
C SER A 9 -5.75 -11.21 15.57
N ASP A 10 -6.24 -12.33 15.04
CA ASP A 10 -5.67 -13.67 15.29
C ASP A 10 -4.28 -13.83 14.64
N VAL A 11 -4.10 -13.23 13.46
CA VAL A 11 -2.79 -13.19 12.77
C VAL A 11 -1.82 -12.29 13.54
N SER A 12 -2.28 -11.15 14.09
CA SER A 12 -1.42 -10.26 14.88
C SER A 12 -0.96 -10.86 16.21
N LEU A 13 -1.76 -11.75 16.81
CA LEU A 13 -1.41 -12.48 18.04
C LEU A 13 -0.34 -13.56 17.81
N LEU A 14 -0.20 -14.07 16.59
CA LEU A 14 0.84 -15.06 16.23
C LEU A 14 2.22 -14.41 15.99
N ILE A 15 2.28 -13.10 15.74
CA ILE A 15 3.49 -12.35 15.36
C ILE A 15 4.01 -11.54 16.57
N ASP A 16 4.16 -12.19 17.73
CA ASP A 16 4.39 -11.47 19.00
C ASP A 16 5.86 -11.45 19.47
N ARG A 17 6.79 -12.11 18.75
CA ARG A 17 8.17 -12.31 19.24
C ARG A 17 9.30 -11.75 18.38
N GLY A 18 8.98 -11.02 17.30
CA GLY A 18 9.88 -10.14 16.55
C GLY A 18 9.79 -8.65 16.97
N GLN A 19 9.03 -8.36 18.03
CA GLN A 19 8.54 -7.02 18.42
C GLN A 19 9.61 -5.92 18.45
N HIS A 20 10.83 -6.19 18.94
CA HIS A 20 11.84 -5.14 19.06
C HIS A 20 12.34 -4.62 17.71
N ARG A 21 12.64 -5.53 16.75
CA ARG A 21 13.07 -5.12 15.40
C ARG A 21 11.90 -4.56 14.60
N GLY A 22 10.70 -5.13 14.72
CA GLY A 22 9.50 -4.60 14.08
C GLY A 22 9.12 -3.20 14.57
N CYS A 23 9.17 -2.96 15.88
CA CYS A 23 8.92 -1.65 16.47
C CYS A 23 9.99 -0.64 16.07
N ARG A 24 11.27 -1.04 16.08
CA ARG A 24 12.37 -0.19 15.60
C ARG A 24 12.20 0.17 14.13
N ALA A 25 11.86 -0.78 13.27
CA ALA A 25 11.55 -0.53 11.87
C ALA A 25 10.40 0.48 11.69
N ALA A 26 9.32 0.33 12.48
CA ALA A 26 8.20 1.26 12.46
C ALA A 26 8.64 2.68 12.86
N ILE A 27 9.38 2.83 13.96
CA ILE A 27 9.90 4.13 14.44
C ILE A 27 10.83 4.76 13.40
N LEU A 28 11.82 4.01 12.90
CA LEU A 28 12.77 4.49 11.89
C LEU A 28 12.06 4.92 10.60
N SER A 29 11.02 4.19 10.19
CA SER A 29 10.23 4.53 9.00
C SER A 29 9.47 5.86 9.17
N VAL A 30 8.96 6.14 10.37
CA VAL A 30 8.29 7.40 10.70
C VAL A 30 9.31 8.53 10.77
N LEU A 31 10.44 8.33 11.46
CA LEU A 31 11.52 9.33 11.54
C LEU A 31 12.05 9.70 10.16
N SER A 32 12.30 8.70 9.30
CA SER A 32 12.66 8.92 7.89
C SER A 32 11.59 9.76 7.18
N GLY A 33 10.32 9.43 7.41
CA GLY A 33 9.15 10.19 6.93
C GLY A 33 9.16 11.66 7.33
N LEU A 34 9.43 11.95 8.60
CA LEU A 34 9.42 13.30 9.20
C LEU A 34 10.57 14.20 8.73
N ILE A 35 11.58 13.66 8.05
CA ILE A 35 12.61 14.48 7.41
C ILE A 35 12.04 15.26 6.21
N TRP A 36 10.95 14.79 5.58
CA TRP A 36 10.41 15.43 4.40
C TRP A 36 9.94 16.88 4.64
N PRO A 37 9.17 17.20 5.69
CA PRO A 37 8.88 18.60 6.07
C PRO A 37 10.13 19.46 6.31
N LEU A 38 11.20 18.88 6.88
CA LEU A 38 12.46 19.60 7.07
C LEU A 38 13.11 19.94 5.72
N GLN A 39 13.10 19.01 4.76
CA GLN A 39 13.57 19.26 3.39
C GLN A 39 12.71 20.32 2.69
N ALA A 40 11.39 20.25 2.84
CA ALA A 40 10.47 21.26 2.31
C ALA A 40 10.76 22.65 2.87
N THR A 41 11.11 22.75 4.16
CA THR A 41 11.50 24.02 4.81
C THR A 41 12.78 24.59 4.20
N VAL A 42 13.79 23.76 3.94
CA VAL A 42 15.03 24.19 3.27
C VAL A 42 14.75 24.71 1.86
N VAL A 43 13.90 24.01 1.10
CA VAL A 43 13.49 24.43 -0.25
C VAL A 43 12.71 25.73 -0.21
N ALA A 44 11.74 25.84 0.72
CA ALA A 44 10.91 27.01 0.91
C ALA A 44 11.74 28.25 1.30
N TRP A 45 12.70 28.09 2.20
CA TRP A 45 13.65 29.15 2.56
C TRP A 45 14.52 29.57 1.37
N ALA A 46 15.09 28.61 0.64
CA ALA A 46 15.98 28.91 -0.48
C ALA A 46 15.24 29.59 -1.66
N ILE A 47 14.06 29.09 -2.04
CA ILE A 47 13.30 29.65 -3.16
C ILE A 47 12.52 30.90 -2.70
N GLY A 48 11.97 30.89 -1.49
CA GLY A 48 11.22 32.01 -0.92
C GLY A 48 12.09 33.24 -0.69
N GLY A 49 13.32 33.07 -0.19
CA GLY A 49 14.29 34.17 -0.06
C GLY A 49 14.62 34.81 -1.42
N LEU A 50 14.84 34.00 -2.46
CA LEU A 50 15.08 34.50 -3.83
C LEU A 50 13.91 35.34 -4.37
N LEU A 51 12.67 35.01 -4.00
CA LEU A 51 11.48 35.76 -4.41
C LEU A 51 11.39 37.14 -3.75
N VAL A 52 11.98 37.30 -2.57
CA VAL A 52 11.99 38.57 -1.81
C VAL A 52 13.25 39.40 -2.11
N GLY A 53 14.18 38.85 -2.89
CA GLY A 53 15.43 39.52 -3.27
C GLY A 53 16.59 39.30 -2.31
N ASP A 54 16.45 38.36 -1.36
CA ASP A 54 17.58 37.88 -0.57
C ASP A 54 18.52 37.05 -1.46
N GLU A 55 19.81 37.01 -1.10
CA GLU A 55 20.78 36.06 -1.65
C GLU A 55 20.95 34.88 -0.68
N PRO A 56 20.06 33.88 -0.69
CA PRO A 56 20.21 32.71 0.16
C PRO A 56 21.52 32.00 -0.21
N ALA A 57 22.21 31.51 0.81
CA ALA A 57 23.44 30.75 0.61
C ALA A 57 23.13 29.42 -0.09
N ALA A 58 23.15 29.44 -1.44
CA ALA A 58 22.76 28.31 -2.28
C ALA A 58 23.54 27.03 -1.96
N LEU A 59 24.83 27.17 -1.62
CA LEU A 59 25.66 26.05 -1.19
C LEU A 59 25.17 25.46 0.15
N LEU A 60 24.80 26.29 1.11
CA LEU A 60 24.24 25.82 2.40
C LEU A 60 22.87 25.16 2.20
N ALA A 61 22.01 25.70 1.33
CA ALA A 61 20.73 25.09 0.97
C ALA A 61 20.93 23.71 0.32
N ALA A 62 21.86 23.60 -0.64
CA ALA A 62 22.17 22.34 -1.30
C ALA A 62 22.77 21.30 -0.34
N LEU A 63 23.70 21.71 0.51
CA LEU A 63 24.33 20.82 1.50
C LEU A 63 23.35 20.36 2.57
N SER A 64 22.49 21.25 3.07
CA SER A 64 21.46 20.89 4.05
C SER A 64 20.39 19.97 3.44
N PHE A 65 19.91 20.26 2.24
CA PHE A 65 18.97 19.39 1.52
C PHE A 65 19.57 18.01 1.24
N GLY A 66 20.81 17.96 0.76
CA GLY A 66 21.55 16.73 0.49
C GLY A 66 21.83 15.92 1.76
N GLY A 67 22.26 16.59 2.84
CA GLY A 67 22.52 15.96 4.15
C GLY A 67 21.25 15.35 4.76
N LEU A 68 20.13 16.08 4.72
CA LEU A 68 18.82 15.56 5.12
C LEU A 68 18.39 14.38 4.23
N GLY A 69 18.64 14.45 2.93
CA GLY A 69 18.36 13.37 1.98
C GLY A 69 19.14 12.08 2.28
N ILE A 70 20.44 12.20 2.57
CA ILE A 70 21.30 11.07 2.96
C ILE A 70 20.83 10.49 4.30
N CYS A 71 20.51 11.33 5.28
CA CYS A 71 19.97 10.89 6.56
C CYS A 71 18.66 10.12 6.39
N ARG A 72 17.72 10.66 5.59
CA ARG A 72 16.45 10.01 5.25
C ARG A 72 16.65 8.67 4.58
N ALA A 73 17.56 8.60 3.60
CA ALA A 73 17.89 7.36 2.90
C ALA A 73 18.48 6.31 3.85
N GLY A 74 19.40 6.72 4.74
CA GLY A 74 19.97 5.86 5.77
C GLY A 74 18.91 5.31 6.74
N LEU A 75 18.03 6.16 7.25
CA LEU A 75 16.93 5.74 8.12
C LEU A 75 15.94 4.80 7.41
N SER A 76 15.61 5.08 6.15
CA SER A 76 14.72 4.21 5.36
C SER A 76 15.35 2.84 5.12
N TYR A 77 16.64 2.81 4.80
CA TYR A 77 17.38 1.56 4.59
C TYR A 77 17.41 0.72 5.87
N LEU A 78 17.72 1.34 7.02
CA LEU A 78 17.72 0.64 8.31
C LEU A 78 16.32 0.15 8.69
N ALA A 79 15.27 0.94 8.43
CA ALA A 79 13.90 0.54 8.66
C ALA A 79 13.52 -0.69 7.83
N ASP A 80 13.84 -0.69 6.54
CA ASP A 80 13.55 -1.81 5.64
C ASP A 80 14.36 -3.06 6.01
N ALA A 81 15.64 -2.91 6.36
CA ALA A 81 16.49 -4.01 6.80
C ALA A 81 15.97 -4.66 8.09
N ASP A 82 15.57 -3.86 9.08
CA ASP A 82 14.98 -4.35 10.33
C ASP A 82 13.64 -5.04 10.11
N ALA A 83 12.81 -4.49 9.22
CA ALA A 83 11.52 -5.08 8.87
C ALA A 83 11.67 -6.44 8.18
N GLN A 84 12.63 -6.58 7.26
CA GLN A 84 12.89 -7.88 6.63
C GLN A 84 13.48 -8.89 7.60
N ALA A 85 14.45 -8.47 8.42
CA ALA A 85 15.02 -9.38 9.41
C ALA A 85 14.00 -9.83 10.46
N ALA A 86 13.04 -8.97 10.84
CA ALA A 86 11.91 -9.37 11.70
C ALA A 86 11.01 -10.39 11.00
N ALA A 87 10.66 -10.16 9.72
CA ALA A 87 9.82 -11.07 8.95
C ALA A 87 10.46 -12.45 8.75
N GLU A 88 11.76 -12.52 8.49
CA GLU A 88 12.49 -13.80 8.37
C GLU A 88 12.46 -14.60 9.67
N VAL A 89 12.67 -13.93 10.82
CA VAL A 89 12.61 -14.58 12.15
C VAL A 89 11.21 -15.10 12.44
N ASP A 90 10.17 -14.31 12.15
CA ASP A 90 8.79 -14.72 12.41
C ASP A 90 8.37 -15.87 11.49
N ILE A 91 8.72 -15.82 10.19
CA ILE A 91 8.48 -16.93 9.26
C ILE A 91 9.22 -18.21 9.69
N ALA A 92 10.49 -18.10 10.07
CA ALA A 92 11.26 -19.26 10.50
C ALA A 92 10.65 -19.93 11.74
N LYS A 93 10.13 -19.13 12.68
CA LYS A 93 9.43 -19.64 13.87
C LYS A 93 8.13 -20.34 13.49
N LEU A 94 7.25 -19.71 12.71
CA LEU A 94 6.00 -20.34 12.27
C LEU A 94 6.29 -21.65 11.52
N ARG A 95 7.33 -21.69 10.68
CA ARG A 95 7.76 -22.91 9.99
C ARG A 95 8.12 -24.01 10.99
N SER A 96 8.91 -23.68 12.01
CA SER A 96 9.31 -24.63 13.05
C SER A 96 8.12 -25.14 13.87
N GLU A 97 7.13 -24.29 14.15
CA GLU A 97 5.91 -24.65 14.87
C GLU A 97 5.01 -25.57 14.04
N ILE A 98 4.84 -25.29 12.75
CA ILE A 98 4.10 -26.16 11.82
C ILE A 98 4.76 -27.54 11.76
N VAL A 99 6.08 -27.58 11.56
CA VAL A 99 6.82 -28.85 11.46
C VAL A 99 6.77 -29.63 12.77
N ALA A 100 6.99 -28.98 13.91
CA ALA A 100 6.96 -29.65 15.22
C ALA A 100 5.56 -30.19 15.57
N THR A 101 4.51 -29.43 15.26
CA THR A 101 3.13 -29.82 15.54
C THR A 101 2.68 -30.99 14.67
N GLU A 102 2.98 -30.96 13.37
CA GLU A 102 2.56 -32.01 12.45
C GLU A 102 3.45 -33.27 12.54
N ALA A 103 4.73 -33.14 12.92
CA ALA A 103 5.59 -34.30 13.17
C ALA A 103 5.14 -35.16 14.36
N GLY A 104 4.40 -34.58 15.32
CA GLY A 104 3.87 -35.28 16.49
C GLY A 104 2.48 -35.92 16.30
N ARG A 105 1.86 -35.77 15.13
CA ARG A 105 0.49 -36.28 14.89
C ARG A 105 0.48 -37.73 14.39
N ALA A 106 -0.48 -38.48 14.89
CA ALA A 106 -0.72 -39.88 14.49
C ALA A 106 -1.70 -40.04 13.32
N SER A 107 -2.44 -38.99 12.95
CA SER A 107 -3.40 -38.99 11.84
C SER A 107 -3.18 -37.78 10.94
N ASP A 108 -3.70 -37.86 9.71
CA ASP A 108 -3.67 -36.74 8.76
C ASP A 108 -4.27 -35.47 9.38
N SER A 109 -3.65 -34.33 9.05
CA SER A 109 -4.05 -33.03 9.55
C SER A 109 -5.40 -32.61 8.93
N THR A 110 -6.13 -31.72 9.60
CA THR A 110 -7.28 -31.02 9.01
C THR A 110 -6.92 -30.17 7.79
N PHE A 111 -5.63 -29.90 7.57
CA PHE A 111 -5.10 -29.16 6.43
C PHE A 111 -4.64 -30.07 5.28
N GLY A 112 -4.78 -31.39 5.44
CA GLY A 112 -4.44 -32.44 4.46
C GLY A 112 -3.25 -33.31 4.88
N GLY A 113 -2.80 -34.19 3.97
CA GLY A 113 -1.67 -35.09 4.20
C GLY A 113 -0.30 -34.42 4.05
N ALA A 114 0.78 -35.21 4.12
CA ALA A 114 2.17 -34.72 4.15
C ALA A 114 2.53 -33.70 3.05
N GLY A 115 2.05 -33.89 1.81
CA GLY A 115 2.30 -32.95 0.71
C GLY A 115 1.66 -31.57 0.92
N SER A 116 0.47 -31.52 1.51
CA SER A 116 -0.21 -30.25 1.84
C SER A 116 0.50 -29.49 2.95
N ILE A 117 1.02 -30.21 3.95
CA ILE A 117 1.81 -29.63 5.04
C ILE A 117 3.17 -29.13 4.54
N ALA A 118 3.83 -29.87 3.64
CA ALA A 118 5.06 -29.43 3.00
C ALA A 118 4.84 -28.15 2.18
N ALA A 119 3.77 -28.08 1.39
CA ALA A 119 3.39 -26.87 0.65
C ALA A 119 3.02 -25.71 1.58
N LEU A 120 2.38 -25.98 2.73
CA LEU A 120 2.04 -24.98 3.73
C LEU A 120 3.30 -24.37 4.37
N ALA A 121 4.25 -25.21 4.81
CA ALA A 121 5.48 -24.80 5.48
C ALA A 121 6.53 -24.17 4.55
N SER A 122 6.45 -24.45 3.24
CA SER A 122 7.34 -23.90 2.22
C SER A 122 6.68 -22.73 1.48
N GLU A 123 5.81 -23.01 0.50
CA GLU A 123 5.29 -21.98 -0.41
C GLU A 123 4.29 -21.03 0.25
N LYS A 124 3.30 -21.55 0.99
CA LYS A 124 2.22 -20.71 1.51
C LYS A 124 2.70 -19.77 2.60
N LEU A 125 3.63 -20.22 3.44
CA LEU A 125 4.18 -19.42 4.52
C LEU A 125 5.04 -18.25 4.00
N GLU A 126 5.77 -18.44 2.90
CA GLU A 126 6.59 -17.38 2.30
C GLU A 126 5.74 -16.21 1.75
N LEU A 127 4.49 -16.47 1.35
CA LEU A 127 3.55 -15.42 0.91
C LEU A 127 3.21 -14.41 2.03
N LEU A 128 3.46 -14.74 3.30
CA LEU A 128 3.26 -13.82 4.42
C LEU A 128 4.41 -12.82 4.58
N GLY A 129 5.59 -13.07 4.01
CA GLY A 129 6.78 -12.21 4.18
C GLY A 129 6.55 -10.73 3.84
N PRO A 130 5.95 -10.41 2.68
CA PRO A 130 5.60 -9.04 2.34
C PRO A 130 4.61 -8.39 3.31
N TYR A 131 3.67 -9.15 3.87
CA TYR A 131 2.72 -8.62 4.85
C TYR A 131 3.42 -8.27 6.16
N VAL A 132 4.20 -9.21 6.70
CA VAL A 132 4.91 -9.03 7.99
C VAL A 132 5.94 -7.90 7.90
N SER A 133 6.70 -7.82 6.81
CA SER A 133 7.72 -6.78 6.63
C SER A 133 7.13 -5.39 6.33
N ARG A 134 6.07 -5.28 5.53
CA ARG A 134 5.60 -3.96 5.05
C ARG A 134 4.48 -3.35 5.89
N TYR A 135 3.62 -4.18 6.50
CA TYR A 135 2.41 -3.68 7.14
C TYR A 135 2.69 -2.81 8.36
N GLY A 136 3.60 -3.23 9.25
CA GLY A 136 3.96 -2.48 10.46
C GLY A 136 4.48 -1.06 10.15
N PRO A 137 5.57 -0.93 9.36
CA PRO A 137 6.09 0.37 8.94
C PRO A 137 5.09 1.22 8.14
N ALA A 138 4.28 0.61 7.28
CA ALA A 138 3.25 1.34 6.52
C ALA A 138 2.15 1.90 7.44
N ARG A 139 1.65 1.10 8.39
CA ARG A 139 0.65 1.51 9.36
C ARG A 139 1.14 2.65 10.24
N ALA A 140 2.38 2.57 10.72
CA ALA A 140 2.99 3.65 11.51
C ALA A 140 3.06 4.96 10.71
N ARG A 141 3.52 4.89 9.45
CA ARG A 141 3.59 6.07 8.57
C ARG A 141 2.23 6.70 8.29
N VAL A 142 1.23 5.89 7.92
CA VAL A 142 -0.13 6.38 7.60
C VAL A 142 -0.83 6.97 8.83
N THR A 143 -0.48 6.51 10.04
CA THR A 143 -1.04 7.05 11.29
C THR A 143 -0.40 8.38 11.67
N VAL A 144 0.93 8.52 11.53
CA VAL A 144 1.67 9.67 12.05
C VAL A 144 1.84 10.78 11.02
N LEU A 145 2.30 10.47 9.80
CA LEU A 145 2.71 11.51 8.84
C LEU A 145 1.56 12.45 8.46
N PRO A 146 0.35 11.98 8.10
CA PRO A 146 -0.75 12.87 7.75
C PRO A 146 -1.12 13.84 8.88
N LEU A 147 -1.07 13.40 10.14
CA LEU A 147 -1.36 14.25 11.30
C LEU A 147 -0.33 15.36 11.47
N VAL A 148 0.96 15.04 11.29
CA VAL A 148 2.04 16.02 11.36
C VAL A 148 1.93 17.01 10.21
N ILE A 149 1.73 16.54 8.97
CA ILE A 149 1.54 17.42 7.79
C ILE A 149 0.35 18.35 8.00
N LEU A 150 -0.77 17.82 8.50
CA LEU A 150 -1.96 18.61 8.80
C LEU A 150 -1.70 19.67 9.87
N ALA A 151 -1.00 19.33 10.96
CA ALA A 151 -0.63 20.27 12.00
C ALA A 151 0.28 21.39 11.48
N LEU A 152 1.28 21.04 10.66
CA LEU A 152 2.17 22.00 10.01
C LEU A 152 1.42 22.89 9.01
N ALA A 153 0.43 22.35 8.31
CA ALA A 153 -0.43 23.12 7.42
C ALA A 153 -1.27 24.14 8.20
N PHE A 154 -1.95 23.72 9.27
CA PHE A 154 -2.73 24.62 10.13
C PHE A 154 -1.86 25.68 10.81
N TRP A 155 -0.60 25.36 11.12
CA TRP A 155 0.35 26.32 11.67
C TRP A 155 0.57 27.51 10.72
N HIS A 156 0.70 27.25 9.41
CA HIS A 156 0.93 28.30 8.41
C HIS A 156 -0.37 28.94 7.89
N SER A 157 -1.41 28.14 7.64
CA SER A 157 -2.68 28.61 7.08
C SER A 157 -3.84 27.71 7.48
N TRP A 158 -4.86 28.29 8.13
CA TRP A 158 -6.08 27.56 8.47
C TRP A 158 -6.88 27.18 7.22
N ALA A 159 -6.81 27.98 6.13
CA ALA A 159 -7.49 27.65 4.87
C ALA A 159 -6.89 26.40 4.23
N VAL A 160 -5.55 26.32 4.10
CA VAL A 160 -4.87 25.12 3.60
C VAL A 160 -5.10 23.93 4.52
N GLY A 161 -5.05 24.14 5.84
CA GLY A 161 -5.40 23.11 6.83
C GLY A 161 -6.79 22.53 6.61
N ILE A 162 -7.81 23.36 6.34
CA ILE A 162 -9.18 22.89 6.04
C ILE A 162 -9.23 22.12 4.71
N VAL A 163 -8.56 22.61 3.65
CA VAL A 163 -8.51 21.92 2.36
C VAL A 163 -7.93 20.50 2.54
N LEU A 164 -6.84 20.36 3.28
CA LEU A 164 -6.23 19.06 3.60
C LEU A 164 -7.09 18.21 4.53
N LEU A 165 -7.75 18.82 5.52
CA LEU A 165 -8.66 18.13 6.45
C LEU A 165 -9.88 17.53 5.74
N ILE A 166 -10.37 18.19 4.68
CA ILE A 166 -11.49 17.68 3.89
C ILE A 166 -11.00 16.66 2.85
N SER A 167 -9.96 16.99 2.09
CA SER A 167 -9.46 16.11 1.01
C SER A 167 -8.86 14.82 1.53
N GLY A 168 -8.15 14.85 2.66
CA GLY A 168 -7.48 13.70 3.26
C GLY A 168 -8.43 12.52 3.53
N PRO A 169 -9.52 12.68 4.30
CA PRO A 169 -10.53 11.64 4.53
C PRO A 169 -11.41 11.32 3.32
N LEU A 170 -11.59 12.27 2.40
CA LEU A 170 -12.37 12.07 1.18
C LEU A 170 -11.73 10.99 0.29
N ILE A 171 -10.40 10.92 0.25
CA ILE A 171 -9.65 9.92 -0.51
C ILE A 171 -9.99 8.47 -0.04
N PRO A 172 -9.81 8.07 1.25
CA PRO A 172 -10.23 6.77 1.74
C PRO A 172 -11.73 6.51 1.61
N LEU A 173 -12.58 7.53 1.75
CA LEU A 173 -14.03 7.38 1.58
C LEU A 173 -14.37 6.90 0.16
N PHE A 174 -13.85 7.57 -0.87
CA PHE A 174 -14.05 7.13 -2.25
C PHE A 174 -13.35 5.81 -2.54
N MET A 175 -12.19 5.55 -1.93
CA MET A 175 -11.53 4.24 -2.02
C MET A 175 -12.41 3.12 -1.45
N ALA A 176 -13.10 3.35 -0.32
CA ALA A 176 -14.05 2.39 0.22
C ALA A 176 -15.25 2.19 -0.71
N LEU A 177 -15.81 3.27 -1.28
CA LEU A 177 -16.94 3.19 -2.23
C LEU A 177 -16.57 2.40 -3.49
N VAL A 178 -15.46 2.75 -4.14
CA VAL A 178 -14.98 2.06 -5.35
C VAL A 178 -14.53 0.64 -5.01
N GLY A 179 -13.85 0.44 -3.88
CA GLY A 179 -13.43 -0.87 -3.40
C GLY A 179 -14.60 -1.80 -3.07
N MET A 180 -15.72 -1.26 -2.57
CA MET A 180 -16.96 -2.02 -2.41
C MET A 180 -17.57 -2.41 -3.75
N ALA A 181 -17.57 -1.51 -4.74
CA ALA A 181 -17.97 -1.87 -6.11
C ALA A 181 -17.05 -2.97 -6.69
N ALA A 182 -15.74 -2.87 -6.45
CA ALA A 182 -14.75 -3.90 -6.82
C ALA A 182 -15.03 -5.24 -6.15
N LYS A 183 -15.32 -5.22 -4.84
CA LYS A 183 -15.61 -6.41 -4.04
C LYS A 183 -16.90 -7.09 -4.49
N GLN A 184 -17.94 -6.33 -4.85
CA GLN A 184 -19.19 -6.90 -5.36
C GLN A 184 -18.99 -7.58 -6.72
N VAL A 185 -18.14 -7.02 -7.58
CA VAL A 185 -17.74 -7.63 -8.84
C VAL A 185 -16.90 -8.89 -8.57
N SER A 186 -15.88 -8.80 -7.71
CA SER A 186 -14.96 -9.90 -7.38
C SER A 186 -15.63 -11.06 -6.62
N ALA A 187 -16.53 -10.79 -5.66
CA ALA A 187 -17.20 -11.82 -4.86
C ALA A 187 -18.20 -12.64 -5.68
N ARG A 188 -18.85 -12.04 -6.69
CA ARG A 188 -19.66 -12.77 -7.66
C ARG A 188 -18.80 -13.63 -8.60
N GLN A 189 -17.50 -13.33 -8.73
CA GLN A 189 -16.57 -13.96 -9.67
C GLN A 189 -15.69 -15.06 -9.06
N MET A 190 -15.50 -15.08 -7.73
CA MET A 190 -14.59 -16.01 -7.04
C MET A 190 -15.14 -17.45 -6.93
N VAL A 191 -16.42 -17.66 -7.25
CA VAL A 191 -17.09 -18.97 -7.18
C VAL A 191 -16.73 -19.91 -8.36
N GLU A 192 -16.05 -19.42 -9.42
CA GLU A 192 -15.87 -20.17 -10.67
C GLU A 192 -14.42 -20.33 -11.17
N ILE A 193 -13.40 -20.10 -10.33
CA ILE A 193 -11.98 -20.18 -10.77
C ILE A 193 -11.41 -21.63 -10.75
N GLY A 194 -12.08 -22.59 -10.11
CA GLY A 194 -11.62 -23.99 -10.11
C GLY A 194 -11.85 -24.75 -11.42
N THR A 195 -12.75 -24.28 -12.28
CA THR A 195 -13.30 -25.11 -13.37
C THR A 195 -12.37 -25.28 -14.58
N LEU A 196 -11.49 -24.31 -14.88
CA LEU A 196 -10.65 -24.39 -16.09
C LEU A 196 -9.45 -25.33 -15.93
N ASN A 197 -8.82 -25.34 -14.75
CA ASN A 197 -7.65 -26.18 -14.48
C ASN A 197 -8.07 -27.66 -14.40
N ASP A 198 -9.19 -27.92 -13.71
CA ASP A 198 -9.78 -29.26 -13.63
C ASP A 198 -10.26 -29.73 -15.01
N PHE A 199 -10.88 -28.85 -15.79
CA PHE A 199 -11.28 -29.15 -17.17
C PHE A 199 -10.06 -29.48 -18.06
N LEU A 200 -8.96 -28.73 -17.98
CA LEU A 200 -7.75 -29.02 -18.75
C LEU A 200 -7.16 -30.38 -18.40
N VAL A 201 -7.08 -30.71 -17.11
CA VAL A 201 -6.57 -32.00 -16.63
C VAL A 201 -7.47 -33.14 -17.11
N GLU A 202 -8.79 -33.00 -17.01
CA GLU A 202 -9.75 -34.01 -17.47
C GLU A 202 -9.66 -34.23 -19.00
N ARG A 203 -9.50 -33.16 -19.79
CA ARG A 203 -9.32 -33.28 -21.25
C ARG A 203 -7.97 -33.87 -21.65
N LEU A 204 -6.91 -33.64 -20.88
CA LEU A 204 -5.61 -34.28 -21.09
C LEU A 204 -5.68 -35.79 -20.90
N PHE A 205 -6.46 -36.28 -19.92
CA PHE A 205 -6.68 -37.70 -19.72
C PHE A 205 -7.60 -38.34 -20.78
N ALA A 206 -8.57 -37.60 -21.32
CA ALA A 206 -9.52 -38.09 -22.32
C ALA A 206 -9.08 -37.86 -23.79
N LEU A 207 -7.81 -37.48 -24.02
CA LEU A 207 -7.34 -36.95 -25.31
C LEU A 207 -7.39 -37.97 -26.46
N VAL A 208 -7.16 -39.25 -26.13
CA VAL A 208 -7.24 -40.37 -27.08
C VAL A 208 -8.68 -40.57 -27.57
N ASP A 209 -9.65 -40.57 -26.65
CA ASP A 209 -11.06 -40.75 -26.98
C ASP A 209 -11.62 -39.57 -27.79
N ILE A 210 -11.21 -38.34 -27.46
CA ILE A 210 -11.57 -37.12 -28.20
C ILE A 210 -11.08 -37.20 -29.65
N ARG A 211 -9.88 -37.73 -29.88
CA ARG A 211 -9.30 -37.95 -31.22
C ARG A 211 -10.04 -39.05 -31.98
N LEU A 212 -10.31 -40.18 -31.34
CA LEU A 212 -11.00 -41.32 -31.94
C LEU A 212 -12.44 -40.99 -32.36
N LEU A 213 -13.14 -40.16 -31.59
CA LEU A 213 -14.52 -39.75 -31.87
C LEU A 213 -14.65 -38.53 -32.78
N GLY A 214 -13.53 -37.94 -33.24
CA GLY A 214 -13.55 -36.71 -34.05
C GLY A 214 -14.15 -35.49 -33.32
N ALA A 215 -14.19 -35.50 -31.98
CA ALA A 215 -14.86 -34.50 -31.16
C ALA A 215 -14.00 -33.25 -30.88
N ALA A 216 -12.78 -33.19 -31.41
CA ALA A 216 -11.82 -32.11 -31.17
C ALA A 216 -12.40 -30.68 -31.42
N PRO A 217 -13.17 -30.41 -32.50
CA PRO A 217 -13.74 -29.07 -32.72
C PRO A 217 -14.70 -28.65 -31.60
N ARG A 218 -15.56 -29.57 -31.12
CA ARG A 218 -16.52 -29.31 -30.04
C ARG A 218 -15.83 -29.03 -28.71
N VAL A 219 -14.77 -29.76 -28.39
CA VAL A 219 -13.97 -29.53 -27.17
C VAL A 219 -13.25 -28.19 -27.24
N LEU A 220 -12.71 -27.82 -28.41
CA LEU A 220 -12.03 -26.55 -28.63
C LEU A 220 -13.00 -25.37 -28.52
N GLU A 221 -14.21 -25.51 -29.03
CA GLU A 221 -15.27 -24.49 -28.94
C GLU A 221 -15.68 -24.26 -27.47
N GLY A 222 -15.90 -25.33 -26.70
CA GLY A 222 -16.16 -25.25 -25.26
C GLY A 222 -15.01 -24.60 -24.47
N PHE A 223 -13.75 -24.96 -24.77
CA PHE A 223 -12.57 -24.35 -24.17
C PHE A 223 -12.46 -22.85 -24.49
N SER A 224 -12.69 -22.46 -25.75
CA SER A 224 -12.64 -21.05 -26.15
C SER A 224 -13.73 -20.20 -25.49
N GLY A 225 -14.92 -20.78 -25.24
CA GLY A 225 -15.96 -20.16 -24.43
C GLY A 225 -15.51 -19.88 -23.00
N GLN A 226 -15.00 -20.91 -22.31
CA GLN A 226 -14.52 -20.78 -20.92
C GLN A 226 -13.30 -19.84 -20.80
N ALA A 227 -12.35 -19.91 -21.75
CA ALA A 227 -11.22 -19.00 -21.81
C ALA A 227 -11.66 -17.55 -22.07
N GLY A 228 -12.67 -17.36 -22.93
CA GLY A 228 -13.30 -16.06 -23.18
C GLY A 228 -14.00 -15.49 -21.95
N ASP A 229 -14.66 -16.33 -21.16
CA ASP A 229 -15.25 -15.96 -19.87
C ASP A 229 -14.18 -15.54 -18.87
N LEU A 230 -13.10 -16.31 -18.72
CA LEU A 230 -11.97 -15.96 -17.86
C LEU A 230 -11.37 -14.61 -18.28
N ARG A 231 -11.14 -14.39 -19.59
CA ARG A 231 -10.63 -13.12 -20.12
C ARG A 231 -11.53 -11.95 -19.74
N ARG A 232 -12.85 -12.08 -19.97
CA ARG A 232 -13.83 -11.04 -19.62
C ARG A 232 -13.78 -10.71 -18.12
N ARG A 233 -13.68 -11.73 -17.26
CA ARG A 233 -13.62 -11.57 -15.80
C ARG A 233 -12.34 -10.87 -15.36
N THR A 234 -11.18 -11.29 -15.87
CA THR A 234 -9.89 -10.69 -15.52
C THR A 234 -9.84 -9.21 -15.92
N VAL A 235 -10.32 -8.87 -17.13
CA VAL A 235 -10.36 -7.49 -17.59
C VAL A 235 -11.35 -6.65 -16.76
N ALA A 236 -12.48 -7.22 -16.33
CA ALA A 236 -13.43 -6.52 -15.45
C ALA A 236 -12.80 -6.16 -14.09
N VAL A 237 -12.09 -7.09 -13.45
CA VAL A 237 -11.37 -6.82 -12.18
C VAL A 237 -10.30 -5.76 -12.39
N LEU A 238 -9.52 -5.87 -13.46
CA LEU A 238 -8.45 -4.91 -13.78
C LEU A 238 -9.02 -3.50 -14.05
N GLY A 239 -10.17 -3.41 -14.71
CA GLY A 239 -10.86 -2.13 -14.95
C GLY A 239 -11.25 -1.41 -13.66
N VAL A 240 -11.70 -2.14 -12.63
CA VAL A 240 -12.01 -1.53 -11.33
C VAL A 240 -10.75 -1.10 -10.58
N ALA A 241 -9.68 -1.88 -10.66
CA ALA A 241 -8.39 -1.51 -10.06
C ALA A 241 -7.85 -0.20 -10.67
N PHE A 242 -7.92 -0.05 -12.00
CA PHE A 242 -7.54 1.19 -12.68
C PHE A 242 -8.45 2.35 -12.27
N LEU A 243 -9.77 2.17 -12.25
CA LEU A 243 -10.69 3.23 -11.85
C LEU A 243 -10.41 3.71 -10.42
N SER A 244 -10.13 2.79 -9.50
CA SER A 244 -9.78 3.14 -8.12
C SER A 244 -8.48 3.95 -8.04
N SER A 245 -7.49 3.66 -8.88
CA SER A 245 -6.25 4.42 -8.96
C SER A 245 -6.47 5.80 -9.57
N THR A 246 -7.23 5.89 -10.65
CA THR A 246 -7.54 7.17 -11.31
C THR A 246 -8.34 8.10 -10.40
N VAL A 247 -9.30 7.56 -9.66
CA VAL A 247 -10.07 8.34 -8.67
C VAL A 247 -9.16 8.86 -7.56
N LEU A 248 -8.22 8.04 -7.06
CA LEU A 248 -7.22 8.46 -6.07
C LEU A 248 -6.35 9.61 -6.61
N GLU A 249 -5.83 9.48 -7.83
CA GLU A 249 -5.03 10.52 -8.48
C GLU A 249 -5.82 11.82 -8.69
N LEU A 250 -7.09 11.72 -9.11
CA LEU A 250 -7.94 12.90 -9.32
C LEU A 250 -8.14 13.69 -8.02
N PHE A 251 -8.47 13.03 -6.92
CA PHE A 251 -8.68 13.72 -5.64
C PHE A 251 -7.37 14.28 -5.06
N ALA A 252 -6.27 13.55 -5.19
CA ALA A 252 -4.95 14.06 -4.80
C ALA A 252 -4.58 15.31 -5.61
N ALA A 253 -4.76 15.28 -6.94
CA ALA A 253 -4.49 16.40 -7.82
C ALA A 253 -5.39 17.61 -7.52
N ILE A 254 -6.69 17.41 -7.27
CA ILE A 254 -7.60 18.48 -6.87
C ILE A 254 -7.17 19.09 -5.53
N GLY A 255 -6.80 18.26 -4.54
CA GLY A 255 -6.32 18.74 -3.25
C GLY A 255 -5.10 19.66 -3.40
N VAL A 256 -4.07 19.20 -4.13
CA VAL A 256 -2.85 19.99 -4.40
C VAL A 256 -3.17 21.25 -5.21
N ALA A 257 -4.03 21.16 -6.23
CA ALA A 257 -4.42 22.31 -7.05
C ALA A 257 -5.15 23.39 -6.23
N MET A 258 -6.05 22.98 -5.32
CA MET A 258 -6.74 23.91 -4.43
C MET A 258 -5.77 24.66 -3.52
N VAL A 259 -4.77 23.96 -2.96
CA VAL A 259 -3.71 24.60 -2.16
C VAL A 259 -2.90 25.57 -3.01
N ALA A 260 -2.43 25.14 -4.18
CA ALA A 260 -1.61 25.97 -5.08
C ALA A 260 -2.35 27.23 -5.56
N VAL A 261 -3.62 27.10 -5.93
CA VAL A 261 -4.47 28.24 -6.33
C VAL A 261 -4.64 29.21 -5.15
N TYR A 262 -4.98 28.71 -3.97
CA TYR A 262 -5.12 29.55 -2.78
C TYR A 262 -3.82 30.29 -2.46
N VAL A 263 -2.69 29.58 -2.41
CA VAL A 263 -1.37 30.17 -2.13
C VAL A 263 -1.02 31.21 -3.19
N GLY A 264 -1.17 30.90 -4.48
CA GLY A 264 -0.84 31.82 -5.57
C GLY A 264 -1.64 33.13 -5.50
N PHE A 265 -2.96 33.06 -5.32
CA PHE A 265 -3.77 34.27 -5.19
C PHE A 265 -3.55 35.01 -3.86
N SER A 266 -3.16 34.31 -2.78
CA SER A 266 -2.78 34.95 -1.52
C SER A 266 -1.47 35.74 -1.66
N LEU A 267 -0.47 35.17 -2.34
CA LEU A 267 0.82 35.83 -2.60
C LEU A 267 0.68 37.04 -3.55
N LEU A 268 -0.28 37.01 -4.48
CA LEU A 268 -0.62 38.17 -5.32
C LEU A 268 -1.39 39.27 -4.57
N GLY A 269 -1.77 39.06 -3.31
CA GLY A 269 -2.56 39.98 -2.50
C GLY A 269 -4.05 40.04 -2.89
N ALA A 270 -4.52 39.16 -3.78
CA ALA A 270 -5.92 39.07 -4.18
C ALA A 270 -6.79 38.42 -3.09
N LEU A 271 -6.21 37.53 -2.29
CA LEU A 271 -6.86 36.90 -1.15
C LEU A 271 -6.19 37.32 0.16
N GLN A 272 -6.95 37.95 1.05
CA GLN A 272 -6.49 38.41 2.36
C GLN A 272 -7.02 37.57 3.53
N PHE A 273 -7.73 36.48 3.24
CA PHE A 273 -8.23 35.53 4.25
C PHE A 273 -7.39 34.26 4.25
N GLY A 274 -7.56 33.43 5.29
CA GLY A 274 -6.99 32.07 5.30
C GLY A 274 -5.67 31.91 6.03
N ALA A 275 -5.09 33.00 6.53
CA ALA A 275 -3.92 33.03 7.41
C ALA A 275 -4.28 33.62 8.78
N TRP A 276 -3.38 33.50 9.75
CA TRP A 276 -3.55 33.96 11.14
C TRP A 276 -3.34 35.48 11.31
N GLY A 277 -4.02 36.28 10.47
CA GLY A 277 -4.02 37.75 10.57
C GLY A 277 -2.84 38.47 9.88
N ALA A 278 -1.85 37.73 9.38
CA ALA A 278 -0.78 38.26 8.51
C ALA A 278 -0.89 37.66 7.10
N PRO A 279 -0.51 38.39 6.03
CA PRO A 279 -0.46 37.84 4.69
C PRO A 279 0.54 36.68 4.61
N LEU A 280 0.26 35.71 3.75
CA LEU A 280 1.12 34.55 3.54
C LEU A 280 2.46 35.01 2.96
N THR A 281 3.59 34.56 3.53
CA THR A 281 4.91 34.84 2.97
C THR A 281 5.23 33.87 1.82
N PRO A 282 6.08 34.25 0.86
CA PRO A 282 6.50 33.34 -0.22
C PRO A 282 7.10 32.03 0.31
N GLU A 283 7.89 32.11 1.39
CA GLU A 283 8.44 30.94 2.08
C GLU A 283 7.32 30.02 2.62
N ALA A 284 6.36 30.57 3.36
CA ALA A 284 5.23 29.80 3.88
C ALA A 284 4.38 29.19 2.75
N GLY A 285 4.19 29.93 1.65
CA GLY A 285 3.47 29.45 0.48
C GLY A 285 4.17 28.31 -0.26
N LEU A 286 5.49 28.34 -0.36
CA LEU A 286 6.29 27.28 -0.98
C LEU A 286 6.43 26.03 -0.11
N PHE A 287 6.35 26.20 1.21
CA PHE A 287 6.36 25.09 2.16
C PHE A 287 5.05 24.28 2.11
N LEU A 288 3.91 24.98 1.97
CA LEU A 288 2.55 24.43 1.91
C LEU A 288 2.25 23.72 0.59
#